data_AF-A0A8D8QRV7-F1
#
_entry.id   AF-A0A8D8QRV7-F1
#
_cell.length_a   1.000
_cell.length_b   1.000
_cell.length_c   1.000
_cell.angle_alpha   90.00
_cell.angle_beta   90.00
_cell.angle_gamma   90.00
#
_symmetry.space_group_name_H-M   'P 1'
#
loop_
_entity.id
_entity.type
_entity.pdbx_description
1 polymer ?
#
loop_
_entity_poly.entity_id
_entity_poly.type
_entity_poly.pdbx_seq_one_letter_code
_entity_poly.pdbx_strand_id
1 'polypeptide(L)'
;MDNNKTNIMAITQEPGKSTLTIQNAREDHTGNYTCINSMLNATSTYVHVIRDATSHLSKNKNDVTSTHPTPLLLIVSMIVTIVIGLIFCPALVVPSLATIILLWLSILNSE
;
A
#
# COMPACT_ATOMS: atom_id res chain seq x y z
N MET A 1 22.83 -31.82 26.98
CA MET A 1 21.76 -31.82 25.95
C MET A 1 20.56 -31.21 26.65
N ASP A 2 20.24 -29.92 26.49
CA ASP A 2 20.03 -29.24 25.22
C ASP A 2 21.13 -28.26 24.77
N ASN A 3 21.35 -28.27 23.47
CA ASN A 3 22.49 -27.74 22.72
C ASN A 3 21.95 -26.83 21.61
N ASN A 4 21.46 -25.66 21.98
CA ASN A 4 21.24 -24.52 21.08
C ASN A 4 20.88 -23.28 21.93
N LYS A 5 21.90 -22.56 22.42
CA LYS A 5 21.70 -21.21 22.96
C LYS A 5 21.99 -20.23 21.84
N THR A 6 20.96 -19.88 21.07
CA THR A 6 21.06 -18.88 20.01
C THR A 6 21.43 -17.56 20.68
N ASN A 7 22.66 -17.08 20.49
CA ASN A 7 23.10 -15.86 21.14
C ASN A 7 22.50 -14.64 20.42
N ILE A 8 21.44 -14.09 21.02
CA ILE A 8 20.76 -12.88 20.54
C ILE A 8 21.53 -11.60 20.87
N MET A 9 22.62 -11.64 21.65
CA MET A 9 23.43 -10.48 22.03
C MET A 9 24.93 -10.75 21.83
N ALA A 10 25.55 -10.08 20.88
CA ALA A 10 26.97 -10.22 20.59
C ALA A 10 27.73 -8.92 20.91
N ILE A 11 28.90 -9.03 21.54
CA ILE A 11 29.82 -7.91 21.74
C ILE A 11 31.04 -8.14 20.86
N THR A 12 31.32 -7.19 19.97
CA THR A 12 32.53 -7.17 19.16
C THR A 12 33.46 -6.07 19.67
N GLN A 13 34.73 -6.40 19.87
CA GLN A 13 35.74 -5.46 20.36
C GLN A 13 36.81 -5.26 19.29
N GLU A 14 37.06 -4.00 18.96
CA GLU A 14 38.09 -3.53 18.06
C GLU A 14 38.97 -2.52 18.82
N PRO A 15 40.23 -2.28 18.42
CA PRO A 15 41.05 -1.25 19.05
C PRO A 15 40.33 0.11 19.02
N GLY A 16 40.02 0.66 20.20
CA GLY A 16 39.32 1.94 20.35
C GLY A 16 37.79 1.90 20.23
N LYS A 17 37.17 0.73 20.01
CA LYS A 17 35.71 0.61 19.85
C LYS A 17 35.16 -0.72 20.37
N SER A 18 34.01 -0.67 21.02
CA SER A 18 33.21 -1.87 21.31
C SER A 18 31.80 -1.69 20.77
N THR A 19 31.26 -2.73 20.14
CA THR A 19 29.93 -2.74 19.53
C THR A 19 29.09 -3.84 20.17
N LEU A 20 27.94 -3.48 20.73
CA LEU A 20 26.91 -4.43 21.18
C LEU A 20 25.85 -4.57 20.09
N THR A 21 25.65 -5.78 19.61
CA THR A 21 24.65 -6.14 18.60
C THR A 21 23.57 -7.01 19.24
N ILE A 22 22.33 -6.54 19.22
CA ILE A 22 21.16 -7.28 19.71
C ILE A 22 20.35 -7.74 18.49
N GLN A 23 20.40 -9.04 18.20
CA GLN A 23 19.64 -9.66 17.12
C GLN A 23 18.18 -9.87 17.57
N ASN A 24 17.24 -9.63 16.65
CA ASN A 24 15.81 -9.78 16.93
C ASN A 24 15.38 -9.01 18.20
N ALA A 25 15.64 -7.69 18.22
CA ALA A 25 15.32 -6.85 19.37
C ALA A 25 13.81 -6.89 19.67
N ARG A 26 13.47 -7.05 20.96
CA ARG A 26 12.10 -7.12 21.47
C ARG A 26 11.91 -6.08 22.58
N GLU A 27 10.67 -5.78 22.94
CA GLU A 27 10.35 -4.82 24.00
C GLU A 27 11.05 -5.14 25.34
N ASP A 28 11.26 -6.42 25.68
CA ASP A 28 11.99 -6.87 26.87
C ASP A 28 13.49 -6.51 26.84
N HIS A 29 14.02 -6.09 25.70
CA HIS A 29 15.38 -5.57 25.57
C HIS A 29 15.44 -4.04 25.74
N THR A 30 14.33 -3.37 26.08
CA THR A 30 14.35 -1.95 26.48
C THR A 30 15.09 -1.78 27.80
N GLY A 31 16.01 -0.80 27.87
CA GLY A 31 16.72 -0.51 29.10
C GLY A 31 17.91 0.41 28.92
N ASN A 32 18.66 0.61 30.01
CA ASN A 32 19.88 1.39 29.99
C ASN A 32 21.09 0.49 29.71
N TYR A 33 21.79 0.79 28.63
CA TYR A 33 22.96 0.06 28.18
C TYR A 33 24.22 0.85 28.53
N THR A 34 25.08 0.26 29.34
CA THR A 34 26.32 0.90 29.80
C THR A 34 27.52 0.30 29.10
N CYS A 35 28.30 1.15 28.41
CA CYS A 35 29.63 0.83 27.96
C CYS A 35 30.62 1.02 29.13
N ILE A 36 31.20 -0.08 29.58
CA ILE A 36 32.20 -0.08 30.65
C ILE A 36 33.57 -0.22 30.01
N ASN A 37 34.40 0.80 30.17
CA ASN A 37 35.81 0.75 29.82
C ASN A 37 36.62 0.58 31.11
N SER A 38 37.67 -0.25 31.09
CA SER A 38 38.56 -0.45 32.24
C SER A 38 39.37 0.80 32.60
N MET A 39 39.56 1.73 31.66
CA MET A 39 40.44 2.89 31.82
C MET A 39 39.72 4.25 31.81
N LEU A 40 38.44 4.30 31.43
CA LEU A 40 37.66 5.53 31.31
C LEU A 40 36.32 5.41 32.06
N ASN A 41 35.67 6.54 32.29
CA ASN A 41 34.35 6.56 32.91
C ASN A 41 33.33 5.80 32.06
N ALA A 42 32.51 4.99 32.73
CA ALA A 42 31.42 4.27 32.08
C ALA A 42 30.42 5.26 31.46
N THR A 43 29.99 4.98 30.23
CA THR A 43 29.00 5.80 29.52
C THR A 43 27.74 4.98 29.29
N SER A 44 26.58 5.51 29.66
CA SER A 44 25.30 4.80 29.55
C SER A 44 24.35 5.47 28.57
N THR A 45 23.58 4.68 27.83
CA THR A 45 22.58 5.13 26.88
C THR A 45 21.28 4.34 27.05
N TYR A 46 20.14 5.03 27.04
CA TYR A 46 18.84 4.38 27.14
C TYR A 46 18.33 3.96 25.75
N VAL A 47 18.03 2.68 25.59
CA VAL A 47 17.51 2.10 24.35
C VAL A 47 16.06 1.68 24.60
N HIS A 48 15.14 2.20 23.78
CA HIS A 48 13.72 1.85 23.81
C HIS A 48 13.37 1.06 22.55
N VAL A 49 13.03 -0.21 22.72
CA VAL A 49 12.62 -1.09 21.62
C VAL A 49 11.11 -1.04 21.50
N ILE A 50 10.62 -0.55 20.37
CA ILE A 50 9.20 -0.43 20.07
C ILE A 50 8.83 -1.59 19.15
N ARG A 51 7.78 -2.35 19.47
CA ARG A 51 7.17 -3.23 18.47
C ARG A 51 6.59 -2.35 17.37
N ASP A 52 6.98 -2.59 16.12
CA ASP A 52 6.38 -1.89 14.98
C ASP A 52 4.86 -1.99 15.08
N ALA A 53 4.23 -0.84 15.34
CA ALA A 53 2.80 -0.70 15.52
C ALA A 53 2.22 0.04 14.32
N THR A 54 2.39 -0.54 13.13
CA THR A 54 1.33 -0.43 12.11
C THR A 54 0.01 -1.06 12.58
N SER A 55 -0.06 -1.67 13.76
CA SER A 55 -1.26 -2.28 14.36
C SER A 55 -2.26 -1.32 15.02
N HIS A 56 -1.93 -0.03 15.20
CA HIS A 56 -2.91 0.96 15.69
C HIS A 56 -3.25 2.08 14.68
N LEU A 57 -2.72 2.02 13.45
CA LEU A 57 -3.39 2.69 12.34
C LEU A 57 -4.60 1.83 11.95
N SER A 58 -5.78 2.21 12.43
CA SER A 58 -7.05 1.75 11.88
C SER A 58 -7.07 2.01 10.38
N LYS A 59 -6.77 0.98 9.57
CA LYS A 59 -7.22 0.92 8.19
C LYS A 59 -8.72 0.70 8.25
N ASN A 60 -9.49 1.76 8.09
CA ASN A 60 -10.92 1.67 7.88
C ASN A 60 -11.18 0.84 6.61
N LYS A 61 -11.44 -0.47 6.76
CA LYS A 61 -11.77 -1.39 5.67
C LYS A 61 -13.27 -1.33 5.40
N ASN A 62 -13.72 -0.19 4.89
CA ASN A 62 -14.91 -0.16 4.06
C ASN A 62 -14.52 0.60 2.81
N ASP A 63 -14.00 -0.13 1.82
CA ASP A 63 -14.51 0.08 0.48
C ASP A 63 -14.29 -1.12 -0.46
N VAL A 64 -15.43 -1.53 -1.02
CA VAL A 64 -15.71 -2.31 -2.23
C VAL A 64 -15.10 -3.70 -2.43
N THR A 65 -15.96 -4.69 -2.15
CA THR A 65 -16.03 -5.99 -2.83
C THR A 65 -15.75 -5.87 -4.32
N SER A 66 -14.59 -6.35 -4.77
CA SER A 66 -14.29 -6.60 -6.19
C SER A 66 -15.23 -7.68 -6.72
N THR A 67 -16.44 -7.26 -7.06
CA THR A 67 -17.43 -8.08 -7.75
C THR A 67 -17.18 -7.84 -9.22
N HIS A 68 -16.32 -8.65 -9.81
CA HIS A 68 -16.14 -8.66 -11.26
C HIS A 68 -17.50 -9.03 -11.91
N PRO A 69 -18.17 -8.10 -12.63
CA PRO A 69 -19.46 -8.43 -13.22
C PRO A 69 -19.21 -9.35 -14.42
N THR A 70 -19.78 -10.56 -14.37
CA THR A 70 -19.89 -11.45 -15.52
C THR A 70 -20.42 -10.69 -16.75
N PRO A 71 -19.98 -11.02 -17.97
CA PRO A 71 -20.27 -10.23 -19.19
C PRO A 71 -21.78 -9.99 -19.44
N LEU A 72 -22.64 -10.89 -18.95
CA LEU A 72 -24.09 -10.78 -19.07
C LEU A 72 -24.68 -9.58 -18.30
N LEU A 73 -24.10 -9.21 -17.16
CA LEU A 73 -24.60 -8.10 -16.33
C LEU A 73 -24.24 -6.74 -16.95
N LEU A 74 -23.08 -6.65 -17.62
CA LEU A 74 -22.67 -5.46 -18.36
C LEU A 74 -23.58 -5.21 -19.55
N ILE A 75 -23.97 -6.28 -20.26
CA ILE A 75 -24.91 -6.20 -21.39
C ILE A 75 -26.28 -5.68 -20.90
N VAL A 76 -26.80 -6.21 -19.80
CA VAL A 76 -28.09 -5.75 -19.24
C VAL A 76 -28.02 -4.28 -18.79
N SER A 77 -26.93 -3.87 -18.16
CA SER A 77 -26.71 -2.46 -17.75
C SER A 77 -26.63 -1.51 -18.95
N MET A 78 -25.92 -1.90 -20.01
CA MET A 78 -25.84 -1.12 -21.25
C MET A 78 -27.21 -0.97 -21.92
N ILE A 79 -28.01 -2.04 -22.00
CA ILE A 79 -29.34 -1.98 -22.60
C ILE A 79 -30.26 -1.05 -21.79
N VAL A 80 -30.24 -1.15 -20.46
CA VAL A 80 -31.09 -0.32 -19.58
C VAL A 80 -30.73 1.16 -19.71
N THR A 81 -29.44 1.50 -19.74
CA THR A 81 -28.99 2.89 -19.90
C THR A 81 -29.34 3.47 -21.27
N ILE A 82 -29.21 2.68 -22.34
CA ILE A 82 -29.59 3.10 -23.70
C ILE A 82 -31.10 3.35 -23.77
N VAL A 83 -31.91 2.43 -23.25
CA VAL A 83 -33.39 2.56 -23.28
C VAL A 83 -33.85 3.75 -22.46
N ILE A 84 -33.31 3.95 -21.25
CA ILE A 84 -33.65 5.11 -20.41
C ILE A 84 -33.19 6.42 -21.08
N GLY A 85 -32.01 6.46 -21.70
CA GLY A 85 -31.51 7.64 -22.41
C GLY A 85 -32.37 8.01 -23.62
N LEU A 86 -32.83 7.02 -24.39
CA LEU A 86 -33.75 7.23 -25.51
C LEU A 86 -35.13 7.71 -25.05
N ILE A 87 -35.59 7.28 -23.87
CA ILE A 87 -36.87 7.70 -23.29
C ILE A 87 -36.78 9.11 -22.68
N PHE A 88 -35.71 9.43 -21.94
CA PHE A 88 -35.59 10.66 -21.17
C PHE A 88 -34.91 11.82 -21.90
N CYS A 89 -34.25 11.59 -23.04
CA CYS A 89 -33.66 12.69 -23.81
C CYS A 89 -33.61 12.44 -25.33
N PRO A 90 -34.75 12.44 -26.04
CA PRO A 90 -34.74 12.46 -27.50
C PRO A 90 -34.09 13.73 -28.08
N ALA A 91 -33.94 14.79 -27.26
CA ALA A 91 -33.44 16.09 -27.70
C ALA A 91 -31.90 16.18 -27.88
N LEU A 92 -31.11 15.27 -27.30
CA LEU A 92 -29.65 15.27 -27.47
C LEU A 92 -29.16 14.42 -28.65
N VAL A 93 -30.02 13.57 -29.22
CA VAL A 93 -29.66 12.70 -30.37
C VAL A 93 -29.73 13.47 -31.70
N VAL A 94 -30.35 14.65 -31.73
CA VAL A 94 -30.66 15.36 -32.98
C VAL A 94 -29.50 16.19 -33.56
N PRO A 95 -28.60 16.85 -32.80
CA PRO A 95 -27.53 17.64 -33.43
C PRO A 95 -26.30 16.83 -33.87
N SER A 96 -26.04 15.62 -33.34
CA SER A 96 -24.83 14.85 -33.70
C SER A 96 -24.99 13.96 -34.94
N LEU A 97 -26.21 13.59 -35.33
CA LEU A 97 -26.43 12.87 -36.59
C LEU A 97 -26.17 13.78 -37.79
N ALA A 98 -26.48 15.07 -37.69
CA ALA A 98 -26.21 16.05 -38.73
C ALA A 98 -24.70 16.23 -39.00
N THR A 99 -23.87 16.22 -37.94
CA THR A 99 -22.40 16.31 -38.11
C THR A 99 -21.82 15.05 -38.73
N ILE A 100 -22.37 13.87 -38.41
CA ILE A 100 -21.94 12.59 -39.00
C ILE A 100 -22.35 12.50 -40.48
N ILE A 101 -23.54 12.97 -40.85
CA ILE A 101 -23.99 13.01 -42.26
C ILE A 101 -23.13 13.97 -43.09
N LEU A 102 -22.79 15.17 -42.56
CA LEU A 102 -21.90 16.11 -43.23
C LEU A 102 -20.48 15.54 -43.44
N LEU A 103 -19.98 14.80 -42.45
CA LEU A 103 -18.69 14.11 -42.55
C LEU A 103 -18.74 13.00 -43.62
N TRP A 104 -19.81 12.22 -43.68
CA TRP A 104 -20.01 11.18 -44.70
C TRP A 104 -20.17 11.73 -46.12
N LEU A 105 -20.89 12.84 -46.30
CA LEU A 105 -21.00 13.50 -47.62
C LEU A 105 -19.65 14.04 -48.11
N SER A 106 -18.81 14.54 -47.21
CA SER A 106 -17.46 15.00 -47.55
C SER A 106 -16.55 13.86 -48.02
N ILE A 107 -16.76 12.66 -47.48
CA ILE A 107 -15.99 11.45 -47.85
C ILE A 107 -16.51 10.88 -49.17
N LEU A 108 -17.82 10.84 -49.40
CA LEU A 108 -18.40 10.29 -50.63
C LEU A 108 -18.14 11.17 -51.87
N ASN A 109 -17.95 12.48 -51.70
CA ASN A 109 -17.61 13.40 -52.78
C ASN A 109 -16.09 13.51 -53.02
N SER A 110 -15.31 12.69 -52.31
CA SER A 110 -13.86 12.53 -52.47
C SER A 110 -13.54 11.13 -53.05
N GLU A 111 -14.39 10.67 -53.96
CA GLU A 111 -14.11 9.58 -54.92
C GLU A 111 -14.11 10.16 -56.33
#